data_AF-A0A2N6B7G3-F1
#
_entry.id   AF-A0A2N6B7G3-F1
#
_cell.length_a   1.000
_cell.length_b   1.000
_cell.length_c   1.000
_cell.angle_alpha   90.00
_cell.angle_beta   90.00
_cell.angle_gamma   90.00
#
_symmetry.space_group_name_H-M   'P 1'
#
loop_
_entity.id
_entity.type
_entity.pdbx_description
1 polymer ?
#
loop_
_entity_poly.entity_id
_entity_poly.type
_entity_poly.pdbx_seq_one_letter_code
_entity_poly.pdbx_strand_id
1 'polypeptide(L)'
;MEKIALAAAVLGLALIAQSTPARAGDIPACAKTGAMSVMIGGRPAYRVSDLAGCPPELVEVSPNVMIGGEPVAHLRSGQAGKSTCLTAGSANVTVNGKQAQRMGDANCIEQ
;
A
#
# COMPACT_ATOMS: atom_id res chain seq x y z
N MET A 1 38.60 -17.37 51.43
CA MET A 1 38.74 -15.92 51.64
C MET A 1 39.37 -15.33 50.38
N GLU A 2 38.58 -14.76 49.48
CA GLU A 2 39.00 -13.81 48.41
C GLU A 2 37.70 -13.30 47.74
N LYS A 3 37.09 -12.21 48.21
CA LYS A 3 37.24 -10.80 47.82
C LYS A 3 36.99 -10.48 46.33
N ILE A 4 35.82 -9.84 46.08
CA ILE A 4 35.59 -8.69 45.17
C ILE A 4 35.59 -9.05 43.67
N ALA A 5 34.56 -8.78 42.86
CA ALA A 5 34.11 -7.44 42.52
C ALA A 5 32.69 -7.38 41.93
N LEU A 6 31.96 -6.35 42.35
CA LEU A 6 30.87 -5.71 41.61
C LEU A 6 31.33 -5.34 40.18
N ALA A 7 30.52 -5.68 39.18
CA ALA A 7 30.42 -4.89 37.95
C ALA A 7 28.98 -4.99 37.42
N ALA A 8 28.12 -4.10 37.93
CA ALA A 8 26.85 -3.80 37.31
C ALA A 8 27.12 -3.09 35.97
N ALA A 9 26.80 -3.74 34.86
CA ALA A 9 26.73 -3.11 33.54
C ALA A 9 25.33 -3.35 32.98
N VAL A 10 24.38 -2.55 33.48
CA VAL A 10 23.12 -2.31 32.79
C VAL A 10 23.45 -1.35 31.64
N LEU A 11 23.58 -1.89 30.43
CA LEU A 11 23.60 -1.06 29.22
C LEU A 11 22.60 -1.64 28.24
N GLY A 12 21.43 -0.99 28.21
CA GLY A 12 20.28 -1.38 27.41
C GLY A 12 20.66 -1.46 25.93
N LEU A 13 20.46 -2.63 25.37
CA LEU A 13 20.57 -2.85 23.94
C LEU A 13 19.37 -2.16 23.27
N ALA A 14 19.62 -0.97 22.73
CA ALA A 14 18.66 -0.21 21.96
C ALA A 14 18.14 -1.05 20.79
N LEU A 15 16.84 -1.36 20.81
CA LEU A 15 16.13 -1.82 19.62
C LEU A 15 16.10 -0.65 18.63
N ILE A 16 17.10 -0.57 17.78
CA ILE A 16 17.02 0.15 16.52
C ILE A 16 15.91 -0.51 15.69
N ALA A 17 14.72 0.10 15.72
CA ALA A 17 13.66 -0.21 14.78
C ALA A 17 14.21 0.05 13.38
N GLN A 18 14.60 -1.01 12.70
CA GLN A 18 15.09 -0.96 11.33
C GLN A 18 13.91 -0.54 10.46
N SER A 19 13.81 0.75 10.17
CA SER A 19 12.90 1.27 9.16
C SER A 19 13.40 0.78 7.81
N THR A 20 12.99 -0.43 7.41
CA THR A 20 13.19 -0.90 6.04
C THR A 20 12.57 0.15 5.13
N PRO A 21 13.33 0.72 4.17
CA PRO A 21 12.73 1.62 3.19
C PRO A 21 11.63 0.84 2.49
N ALA A 22 10.40 1.36 2.54
CA ALA A 22 9.29 0.80 1.79
C ALA A 22 9.71 0.79 0.32
N ARG A 23 9.92 -0.39 -0.27
CA ARG A 23 9.97 -0.48 -1.73
C ARG A 23 8.67 0.15 -2.22
N ALA A 24 8.78 1.18 -3.05
CA ALA A 24 7.69 1.56 -3.92
C ALA A 24 7.35 0.28 -4.68
N GLY A 25 6.23 -0.37 -4.30
CA GLY A 25 5.78 -1.56 -5.01
C GLY A 25 5.53 -1.14 -6.45
N ASP A 26 5.97 -1.97 -7.39
CA ASP A 26 5.78 -1.70 -8.81
C ASP A 26 4.31 -1.37 -9.05
N ILE A 27 4.07 -0.22 -9.67
CA ILE A 27 2.72 0.15 -10.07
C ILE A 27 2.33 -0.65 -11.30
N PRO A 28 1.07 -1.13 -11.40
CA PRO A 28 0.55 -1.65 -12.65
C PRO A 28 0.84 -0.70 -13.81
N ALA A 29 1.23 -1.21 -14.98
CA ALA A 29 1.58 -0.37 -16.13
C ALA A 29 0.46 0.60 -16.54
N CYS A 30 -0.79 0.22 -16.27
CA CYS A 30 -1.97 1.04 -16.55
C CYS A 30 -2.22 2.15 -15.49
N ALA A 31 -1.68 2.00 -14.28
CA ALA A 31 -1.80 2.98 -13.22
C ALA A 31 -0.76 4.09 -13.41
N LYS A 32 -1.16 5.35 -13.23
CA LYS A 32 -0.28 6.51 -13.47
C LYS A 32 0.55 6.88 -12.25
N THR A 33 -0.08 6.84 -11.07
CA THR A 33 0.52 7.29 -9.80
C THR A 33 -0.35 6.80 -8.63
N GLY A 34 -0.22 7.41 -7.45
CA GLY A 34 -1.21 7.37 -6.38
C GLY A 34 -1.32 8.74 -5.67
N ALA A 35 -2.28 8.86 -4.76
CA ALA A 35 -2.53 10.09 -4.02
C ALA A 35 -1.38 10.43 -3.05
N MET A 36 -0.58 11.44 -3.38
CA MET A 36 0.53 11.89 -2.52
C MET A 36 0.06 12.55 -1.20
N SER A 37 -1.22 12.92 -1.11
CA SER A 37 -1.81 13.55 0.07
C SER A 37 -2.31 12.55 1.12
N VAL A 38 -2.56 11.29 0.74
CA VAL A 38 -3.07 10.25 1.65
C VAL A 38 -2.28 8.97 1.48
N MET A 39 -1.58 8.62 2.56
CA MET A 39 -0.74 7.43 2.66
C MET A 39 -1.39 6.44 3.60
N ILE A 40 -1.45 5.17 3.18
CA ILE A 40 -1.95 4.07 4.01
C ILE A 40 -0.79 3.11 4.24
N GLY A 41 -0.35 2.95 5.49
CA GLY A 41 0.84 2.14 5.80
C GLY A 41 2.07 2.53 4.97
N GLY A 42 2.30 3.83 4.77
CA GLY A 42 3.46 4.37 4.06
C GLY A 42 3.38 4.34 2.53
N ARG A 43 2.25 3.94 1.93
CA ARG A 43 2.07 3.89 0.47
C ARG A 43 0.88 4.74 0.02
N PRO A 44 0.96 5.45 -1.12
CA PRO A 44 -0.14 6.26 -1.63
C PRO A 44 -1.42 5.46 -1.84
N ALA A 45 -2.58 6.00 -1.49
CA ALA A 45 -3.88 5.41 -1.84
C ALA A 45 -4.24 5.69 -3.31
N TYR A 46 -5.13 4.88 -3.91
CA TYR A 46 -5.60 5.11 -5.28
C TYR A 46 -6.88 5.95 -5.34
N ARG A 47 -6.90 6.94 -6.23
CA ARG A 47 -8.08 7.67 -6.69
C ARG A 47 -8.42 7.28 -8.12
N VAL A 48 -9.58 7.73 -8.60
CA VAL A 48 -10.03 7.48 -9.99
C VAL A 48 -9.00 7.94 -11.02
N SER A 49 -8.42 9.15 -10.90
CA SER A 49 -7.44 9.65 -11.87
C SER A 49 -6.13 8.87 -11.89
N ASP A 50 -5.74 8.33 -10.74
CA ASP A 50 -4.54 7.51 -10.59
C ASP A 50 -4.65 6.20 -11.42
N LEU A 51 -5.88 5.69 -11.62
CA LEU A 51 -6.19 4.48 -12.38
C LEU A 51 -6.79 4.75 -13.77
N ALA A 52 -6.72 5.98 -14.28
CA ALA A 52 -7.39 6.38 -15.52
C ALA A 52 -6.87 5.66 -16.80
N GLY A 53 -5.71 4.99 -16.72
CA GLY A 53 -5.19 4.16 -17.82
C GLY A 53 -5.58 2.69 -17.73
N CYS A 54 -6.19 2.25 -16.63
CA CYS A 54 -6.58 0.86 -16.41
C CYS A 54 -7.91 0.53 -17.10
N PRO A 55 -8.10 -0.74 -17.53
CA PRO A 55 -9.38 -1.18 -18.07
C PRO A 55 -10.51 -0.88 -17.08
N PRO A 56 -11.59 -0.21 -17.49
CA PRO A 56 -12.66 0.18 -16.58
C PRO A 56 -13.36 -1.02 -15.93
N GLU A 57 -13.32 -2.19 -16.57
CA GLU A 57 -13.84 -3.44 -16.02
C GLU A 57 -13.02 -3.95 -14.81
N LEU A 58 -11.80 -3.46 -14.63
CA LEU A 58 -10.95 -3.76 -13.48
C LEU A 58 -10.99 -2.65 -12.43
N VAL A 59 -11.62 -1.50 -12.70
CA VAL A 59 -11.67 -0.39 -11.73
C VAL A 59 -13.00 -0.39 -10.99
N GLU A 60 -12.93 -0.35 -9.66
CA GLU A 60 -14.08 -0.17 -8.79
C GLU A 60 -13.98 1.18 -8.06
N VAL A 61 -14.99 2.03 -8.22
CA VAL A 61 -15.02 3.38 -7.65
C VAL A 61 -15.91 3.43 -6.41
N SER A 62 -15.43 4.08 -5.35
CA SER A 62 -16.17 4.38 -4.13
C SER A 62 -16.56 5.87 -4.08
N PRO A 63 -17.72 6.27 -4.63
CA PRO A 63 -18.08 7.68 -4.79
C PRO A 63 -18.30 8.44 -3.48
N ASN A 64 -18.51 7.72 -2.36
CA ASN A 64 -18.78 8.32 -1.06
C ASN A 64 -17.51 8.61 -0.24
N VAL A 65 -16.33 8.20 -0.71
CA VAL A 65 -15.06 8.42 -0.01
C VAL A 65 -14.12 9.12 -0.96
N MET A 66 -13.65 10.31 -0.54
CA MET A 66 -12.87 11.20 -1.39
C MET A 66 -11.44 11.34 -0.85
N ILE A 67 -10.46 11.34 -1.74
CA ILE A 67 -9.06 11.69 -1.46
C ILE A 67 -8.65 12.77 -2.45
N GLY A 68 -8.16 13.90 -1.95
CA GLY A 68 -7.71 15.00 -2.83
C GLY A 68 -8.80 15.56 -3.75
N GLY A 69 -10.07 15.49 -3.34
CA GLY A 69 -11.21 15.96 -4.14
C GLY A 69 -11.72 14.96 -5.19
N GLU A 70 -11.17 13.75 -5.25
CA GLU A 70 -11.57 12.71 -6.19
C GLU A 70 -12.00 11.44 -5.44
N PRO A 71 -12.92 10.64 -6.01
CA PRO A 71 -13.32 9.38 -5.37
C PRO A 71 -12.14 8.41 -5.24
N VAL A 72 -12.16 7.65 -4.15
CA VAL A 72 -11.28 6.50 -3.98
C VAL A 72 -11.61 5.44 -5.02
N ALA A 73 -10.58 4.81 -5.56
CA ALA A 73 -10.72 3.71 -6.51
C ALA A 73 -9.87 2.51 -6.12
N HIS A 74 -10.33 1.34 -6.53
CA HIS A 74 -9.74 0.04 -6.27
C HIS A 74 -9.57 -0.70 -7.61
N LEU A 75 -8.53 -1.53 -7.71
CA LEU A 75 -8.40 -2.50 -8.79
C LEU A 75 -8.99 -3.84 -8.35
N ARG A 76 -9.86 -4.41 -9.19
CA ARG A 76 -10.39 -5.77 -9.05
C ARG A 76 -9.37 -6.77 -9.56
N SER A 77 -9.30 -7.91 -8.87
CA SER A 77 -8.67 -9.09 -9.46
C SER A 77 -9.54 -9.58 -10.62
N GLY A 78 -8.91 -9.98 -11.72
CA GLY A 78 -9.63 -10.45 -12.90
C GLY A 78 -8.88 -10.19 -14.20
N GLN A 79 -9.55 -10.48 -15.31
CA GLN A 79 -9.04 -10.26 -16.66
C GLN A 79 -9.91 -9.25 -17.39
N ALA A 80 -9.28 -8.32 -18.10
CA ALA A 80 -9.94 -7.42 -19.03
C ALA A 80 -9.06 -7.23 -20.26
N GLY A 81 -9.56 -7.70 -21.42
CA GLY A 81 -8.77 -7.75 -22.65
C GLY A 81 -7.49 -8.57 -22.45
N LYS A 82 -6.34 -7.92 -22.67
CA LYS A 82 -5.01 -8.51 -22.50
C LYS A 82 -4.46 -8.40 -21.08
N SER A 83 -5.13 -7.66 -20.21
CA SER A 83 -4.64 -7.40 -18.85
C SER A 83 -5.22 -8.42 -17.87
N THR A 84 -4.38 -8.99 -17.00
CA THR A 84 -4.79 -9.84 -15.87
C THR A 84 -4.22 -9.27 -14.59
N CYS A 85 -5.08 -8.92 -13.63
CA CYS A 85 -4.70 -8.33 -12.36
C CYS A 85 -4.94 -9.29 -11.20
N LEU A 86 -3.97 -9.34 -10.29
CA LEU A 86 -4.11 -9.89 -8.94
C LEU A 86 -3.96 -8.75 -7.94
N THR A 87 -4.89 -8.66 -7.01
CA THR A 87 -4.98 -7.53 -6.09
C THR A 87 -5.09 -7.98 -4.64
N ALA A 88 -4.45 -7.21 -3.77
CA ALA A 88 -4.52 -7.30 -2.32
C ALA A 88 -4.99 -5.94 -1.78
N GLY A 89 -4.96 -5.76 -0.46
CA GLY A 89 -5.23 -4.46 0.16
C GLY A 89 -4.54 -4.31 1.51
N SER A 90 -4.79 -3.18 2.17
CA SER A 90 -4.32 -2.92 3.52
C SER A 90 -4.96 -3.88 4.53
N ALA A 91 -4.15 -4.44 5.43
CA ALA A 91 -4.64 -5.28 6.52
C ALA A 91 -5.43 -4.51 7.59
N ASN A 92 -5.19 -3.20 7.72
CA ASN A 92 -5.64 -2.40 8.87
C ASN A 92 -6.58 -1.26 8.50
N VAL A 93 -6.79 -1.01 7.21
CA VAL A 93 -7.61 0.12 6.74
C VAL A 93 -8.60 -0.40 5.70
N THR A 94 -9.86 -0.05 5.89
CA THR A 94 -10.95 -0.40 4.98
C THR A 94 -11.63 0.86 4.45
N VAL A 95 -12.04 0.82 3.18
CA VAL A 95 -12.89 1.83 2.54
C VAL A 95 -14.18 1.12 2.11
N ASN A 96 -15.33 1.58 2.61
CA ASN A 96 -16.64 0.95 2.35
C ASN A 96 -16.67 -0.57 2.62
N GLY A 97 -16.05 -1.01 3.72
CA GLY A 97 -16.00 -2.42 4.11
C GLY A 97 -15.04 -3.30 3.29
N LYS A 98 -14.33 -2.74 2.31
CA LYS A 98 -13.27 -3.43 1.55
C LYS A 98 -11.90 -2.97 2.03
N GLN A 99 -10.91 -3.85 2.01
CA GLN A 99 -9.53 -3.47 2.31
C GLN A 99 -9.10 -2.34 1.37
N ALA A 100 -8.59 -1.25 1.93
CA ALA A 100 -8.16 -0.10 1.16
C ALA A 100 -6.95 -0.47 0.30
N GLN A 101 -7.00 -0.16 -0.99
CA GLN A 101 -5.86 -0.40 -1.88
C GLN A 101 -4.91 0.78 -1.96
N ARG A 102 -3.65 0.42 -2.10
CA ARG A 102 -2.52 1.33 -2.14
C ARG A 102 -1.65 1.01 -3.35
N MET A 103 -0.80 1.94 -3.67
CA MET A 103 0.25 1.75 -4.65
C MET A 103 1.06 0.49 -4.33
N GLY A 104 1.15 -0.42 -5.31
CA GLY A 104 1.81 -1.72 -5.17
C GLY A 104 0.97 -2.83 -4.51
N ASP A 105 -0.31 -2.60 -4.22
CA ASP A 105 -1.25 -3.67 -3.80
C ASP A 105 -1.85 -4.42 -5.00
N ALA A 106 -1.54 -4.03 -6.23
CA ALA A 106 -1.99 -4.69 -7.45
C ALA A 106 -0.80 -5.08 -8.32
N ASN A 107 -0.81 -6.30 -8.83
CA ASN A 107 0.09 -6.77 -9.86
C ASN A 107 -0.74 -7.11 -11.10
N CYS A 108 -0.55 -6.34 -12.17
CA CYS A 108 -1.24 -6.54 -13.44
C CYS A 108 -0.23 -6.86 -14.53
N ILE A 109 -0.43 -7.99 -15.19
CA ILE A 109 0.35 -8.39 -16.37
C ILE A 109 -0.47 -8.11 -17.63
N GLU A 110 0.19 -7.62 -18.67
CA GLU A 110 -0.36 -7.57 -20.02
C GLU A 110 0.16 -8.78 -20.80
N GLN A 111 -0.75 -9.51 -21.44
CA GLN A 111 -0.49 -10.69 -22.26
C GLN A 111 -0.48 -10.35 -23.76
#